data_AF-A0A7C7PYF5-F1
#
_entry.id   AF-A0A7C7PYF5-F1
#
_cell.length_a   1.000
_cell.length_b   1.000
_cell.length_c   1.000
_cell.angle_alpha   90.00
_cell.angle_beta   90.00
_cell.angle_gamma   90.00
#
_symmetry.space_group_name_H-M   'P 1'
#
loop_
_entity.id
_entity.type
_entity.pdbx_description
1 polymer ?
#
loop_
_entity_poly.entity_id
_entity_poly.type
_entity_poly.pdbx_seq_one_letter_code
_entity_poly.pdbx_strand_id
1 'polypeptide(L)'
;MATITNILLTGLPRVGKTTVIQRVVESTDLPFGGFYTQEVREGGLRVGFKIITLDGEEGILAHIRTRSRYRVGRYGVNIEDMQNVAMPAVERALSEGKVIVIDEIARMELYCPGFDELVQ
;
A
#
# COMPACT_ATOMS: atom_id res chain seq x y z
N MET A 1 11.66 -25.75 6.42
CA MET A 1 11.43 -24.31 6.18
C MET A 1 10.17 -24.19 5.36
N ALA A 2 9.17 -23.45 5.83
CA ALA A 2 8.00 -23.16 5.00
C ALA A 2 8.44 -22.28 3.83
N THR A 3 8.07 -22.64 2.61
CA THR A 3 8.39 -21.85 1.42
C THR A 3 7.37 -20.70 1.35
N ILE A 4 7.84 -19.47 1.53
CA ILE A 4 7.01 -18.29 1.30
C ILE A 4 6.83 -18.15 -0.22
N THR A 5 5.57 -18.09 -0.68
CA THR A 5 5.25 -17.92 -2.09
C THR A 5 4.82 -16.48 -2.33
N ASN A 6 5.64 -15.72 -3.04
CA ASN A 6 5.33 -14.34 -3.41
C ASN A 6 4.70 -14.29 -4.81
N ILE A 7 3.57 -13.60 -4.94
CA ILE A 7 2.88 -13.39 -6.22
C ILE A 7 2.94 -11.90 -6.56
N LEU A 8 3.58 -11.55 -7.67
CA LEU A 8 3.66 -10.17 -8.14
C LEU A 8 2.71 -9.93 -9.31
N LEU A 9 1.75 -9.02 -9.12
CA LEU A 9 0.85 -8.57 -10.17
C LEU A 9 1.42 -7.32 -10.86
N THR A 10 1.89 -7.47 -12.10
CA THR A 10 2.47 -6.37 -12.88
C THR A 10 1.53 -5.91 -14.00
N GLY A 11 1.73 -4.68 -14.48
CA GLY A 11 0.96 -4.12 -15.58
C GLY A 11 0.95 -2.60 -15.55
N LEU A 12 0.50 -1.98 -16.64
CA LEU A 12 0.46 -0.52 -16.76
C LEU A 12 -0.34 0.15 -15.63
N PRO A 13 -0.02 1.40 -15.26
CA PRO A 13 -0.83 2.16 -14.33
C PRO A 13 -2.31 2.20 -14.78
N ARG A 14 -3.23 2.06 -13.83
CA ARG A 14 -4.70 2.10 -14.06
C ARG A 14 -5.30 0.94 -14.89
N VAL A 15 -4.57 -0.15 -15.10
CA VAL A 15 -5.12 -1.37 -15.76
C VAL A 15 -6.10 -2.17 -14.88
N GLY A 16 -6.30 -1.77 -13.61
CA GLY A 16 -7.25 -2.42 -12.68
C GLY A 16 -6.62 -3.40 -11.69
N LYS A 17 -5.31 -3.33 -11.43
CA LYS A 17 -4.61 -4.22 -10.49
C LYS A 17 -5.19 -4.18 -9.08
N THR A 18 -5.37 -2.99 -8.52
CA THR A 18 -6.01 -2.79 -7.21
C THR A 18 -7.40 -3.42 -7.16
N THR A 19 -8.19 -3.29 -8.24
CA THR A 19 -9.52 -3.91 -8.33
C THR A 19 -9.44 -5.44 -8.33
N VAL A 20 -8.44 -6.03 -8.99
CA VAL A 20 -8.21 -7.48 -8.93
C VAL A 20 -7.86 -7.92 -7.51
N ILE A 21 -6.96 -7.20 -6.84
CA ILE A 21 -6.57 -7.46 -5.45
C ILE A 21 -7.81 -7.45 -4.54
N GLN A 22 -8.61 -6.38 -4.59
CA GLN A 22 -9.83 -6.25 -3.79
C GLN A 22 -10.80 -7.42 -4.03
N ARG A 23 -11.04 -7.80 -5.29
CA ARG A 23 -11.90 -8.94 -5.62
C ARG A 23 -11.36 -10.27 -5.10
N VAL A 24 -10.05 -10.50 -5.11
CA VAL A 24 -9.44 -11.71 -4.55
C VAL A 24 -9.66 -11.77 -3.03
N VAL A 25 -9.46 -10.64 -2.34
CA VAL A 25 -9.70 -10.53 -0.90
C VAL A 25 -11.18 -10.79 -0.57
N GLU A 26 -12.11 -10.24 -1.35
CA GLU A 26 -13.55 -10.40 -1.14
C GLU A 26 -14.09 -11.79 -1.51
N SER A 27 -13.43 -12.52 -2.41
CA SER A 27 -13.94 -13.77 -2.98
C SER A 27 -13.39 -15.04 -2.34
N THR A 28 -12.56 -14.92 -1.30
CA THR A 28 -11.95 -16.07 -0.62
C THR A 28 -12.02 -15.91 0.90
N ASP A 29 -12.11 -17.02 1.63
CA ASP A 29 -12.13 -17.03 3.10
C ASP A 29 -10.72 -17.03 3.72
N LEU A 30 -9.69 -16.70 2.95
CA LEU A 30 -8.32 -16.65 3.45
C LEU A 30 -8.17 -15.46 4.40
N PRO A 31 -7.38 -15.61 5.48
CA PRO A 31 -7.16 -14.50 6.40
C PRO A 31 -6.16 -13.54 5.77
N PHE A 32 -6.62 -12.37 5.32
CA PHE A 32 -5.76 -11.34 4.72
C PHE A 32 -5.38 -10.24 5.72
N GLY A 33 -4.23 -9.62 5.48
CA GLY A 33 -3.78 -8.40 6.15
C GLY A 33 -2.90 -7.54 5.22
N GLY A 34 -2.35 -6.45 5.74
CA GLY A 34 -1.62 -5.46 4.93
C GLY A 34 -2.55 -4.37 4.39
N PHE A 35 -2.21 -3.78 3.24
CA PHE A 35 -2.87 -2.59 2.72
C PHE A 35 -2.92 -2.54 1.19
N TYR A 36 -3.83 -1.73 0.68
CA TYR A 36 -3.86 -1.29 -0.71
C TYR A 36 -3.90 0.23 -0.81
N THR A 37 -3.67 0.78 -2.00
CA THR A 37 -3.70 2.23 -2.22
C THR A 37 -4.91 2.66 -3.04
N GLN A 38 -5.39 3.88 -2.80
CA GLN A 38 -6.52 4.46 -3.53
C GLN A 38 -6.21 5.88 -3.99
N GLU A 39 -6.49 6.19 -5.27
CA GLU A 39 -6.34 7.56 -5.77
C GLU A 39 -7.30 8.52 -5.06
N VAL A 40 -6.76 9.63 -4.55
CA VAL A 40 -7.56 10.77 -4.06
C VAL A 40 -7.73 11.77 -5.18
N ARG A 41 -8.98 12.16 -5.46
CA ARG A 41 -9.34 13.09 -6.53
C ARG A 41 -10.16 14.26 -6.01
N GLU A 42 -9.78 15.48 -6.38
CA GLU A 42 -10.52 16.71 -6.14
C GLU A 42 -10.77 17.39 -7.49
N GLY A 43 -12.03 17.74 -7.80
CA GLY A 43 -12.36 18.40 -9.08
C GLY A 43 -11.94 17.62 -10.33
N GLY A 44 -11.97 16.28 -10.29
CA GLY A 44 -11.54 15.40 -11.38
C GLY A 44 -10.02 15.20 -11.49
N LEU A 45 -9.22 15.97 -10.77
CA LEU A 45 -7.76 15.88 -10.75
C LEU A 45 -7.29 14.98 -9.61
N ARG A 46 -6.35 14.08 -9.89
CA ARG A 46 -5.69 13.27 -8.84
C ARG A 46 -4.80 14.16 -7.97
N VAL A 47 -5.13 14.29 -6.69
CA VAL A 47 -4.41 15.12 -5.72
C VAL A 47 -3.57 14.32 -4.74
N GLY A 48 -3.75 13.00 -4.67
CA GLY A 48 -2.93 12.15 -3.83
C GLY A 48 -3.31 10.68 -3.91
N PHE A 49 -2.83 9.94 -2.91
CA PHE A 49 -2.99 8.51 -2.72
C PHE A 49 -3.23 8.24 -1.24
N LYS A 50 -4.27 7.47 -0.93
CA LYS A 50 -4.56 6.95 0.40
C LYS A 50 -3.98 5.56 0.56
N ILE A 51 -3.62 5.23 1.79
CA ILE A 51 -3.38 3.88 2.28
C ILE A 51 -4.70 3.42 2.91
N ILE A 52 -5.19 2.24 2.52
CA ILE A 52 -6.33 1.58 3.17
C ILE A 52 -5.87 0.20 3.61
N THR A 53 -5.88 -0.06 4.91
CA THR A 53 -5.51 -1.37 5.44
C THR A 53 -6.70 -2.32 5.39
N LEU A 54 -6.43 -3.63 5.39
CA LEU A 54 -7.50 -4.64 5.41
C LEU A 54 -8.20 -4.78 6.77
N ASP A 55 -7.66 -4.14 7.82
CA ASP A 55 -8.31 -3.99 9.13
C ASP A 55 -9.05 -2.64 9.30
N GLY A 56 -9.10 -1.81 8.24
CA GLY A 56 -9.96 -0.62 8.17
C GLY A 56 -9.32 0.69 8.64
N GLU A 57 -8.02 0.71 8.91
CA GLU A 57 -7.25 1.93 9.14
C GLU A 57 -6.98 2.65 7.80
N GLU A 58 -6.95 3.98 7.85
CA GLU A 58 -6.63 4.82 6.69
C GLU A 58 -5.45 5.74 6.99
N GLY A 59 -4.65 5.97 5.96
CA GLY A 59 -3.58 6.98 5.95
C GLY A 59 -3.46 7.65 4.59
N ILE A 60 -2.58 8.64 4.48
CA ILE A 60 -2.19 9.28 3.24
C ILE A 60 -0.80 8.77 2.86
N LEU A 61 -0.65 8.12 1.71
CA LEU A 61 0.66 7.77 1.17
C LEU A 61 1.38 9.01 0.64
N ALA A 62 0.68 9.81 -0.17
CA ALA A 62 1.23 11.02 -0.76
C ALA A 62 0.13 12.00 -1.18
N HIS A 63 0.41 13.30 -1.09
CA HIS A 63 -0.55 14.33 -1.49
C HIS A 63 0.16 15.58 -2.05
N ILE A 64 -0.51 16.33 -2.92
CA ILE A 64 0.06 17.57 -3.49
C ILE A 64 0.28 18.67 -2.44
N ARG A 65 -0.51 18.64 -1.35
CA ARG A 65 -0.39 19.57 -0.23
C ARG A 65 0.58 19.10 0.85
N THR A 66 1.08 17.85 0.79
CA THR A 66 2.05 17.33 1.75
C THR A 66 3.40 18.02 1.56
N ARG A 67 3.88 18.68 2.61
CA ARG A 67 5.22 19.26 2.66
C ARG A 67 6.20 18.19 3.09
N SER A 68 6.93 17.64 2.13
CA SER A 68 7.91 16.58 2.36
C SER A 68 9.14 16.79 1.49
N ARG A 69 10.31 16.44 2.03
CA ARG A 69 11.56 16.36 1.27
C ARG A 69 11.55 15.19 0.27
N TYR A 70 10.72 14.19 0.53
CA TYR A 70 10.53 13.03 -0.34
C TYR A 70 9.36 13.33 -1.29
N ARG A 71 9.64 13.31 -2.59
CA ARG A 71 8.65 13.70 -3.62
C ARG A 71 8.73 12.81 -4.83
N VAL A 72 7.56 12.51 -5.40
CA VAL A 72 7.44 11.85 -6.70
C VAL A 72 6.56 12.74 -7.59
N GLY A 73 7.20 13.41 -8.54
CA GLY A 73 6.55 14.46 -9.33
C GLY A 73 5.99 15.57 -8.43
N ARG A 74 4.67 15.80 -8.52
CA ARG A 74 3.99 16.84 -7.73
C ARG A 74 3.56 16.42 -6.32
N TYR A 75 3.67 15.14 -5.97
CA TYR A 75 3.19 14.61 -4.69
C TYR A 75 4.33 14.61 -3.66
N GLY A 76 4.09 15.17 -2.48
CA GLY A 76 4.93 14.95 -1.31
C GLY A 76 4.52 13.65 -0.65
N VAL A 77 5.50 12.79 -0.36
CA VAL A 77 5.27 11.49 0.30
C VAL A 77 5.15 11.72 1.80
N ASN A 78 4.11 11.17 2.41
CA ASN A 78 3.90 11.21 3.85
C ASN A 78 4.48 9.95 4.48
N ILE A 79 5.72 10.07 4.97
CA ILE A 79 6.44 8.96 5.60
C ILE A 79 5.81 8.57 6.93
N GLU A 80 5.19 9.53 7.64
CA GLU A 80 4.57 9.30 8.93
C GLU A 80 3.42 8.29 8.82
N ASP A 81 2.50 8.48 7.87
CA ASP A 81 1.40 7.55 7.66
C ASP A 81 1.89 6.20 7.10
N MET A 82 2.97 6.18 6.31
CA MET A 82 3.59 4.91 5.91
C MET A 82 4.09 4.13 7.14
N GLN A 83 4.76 4.80 8.08
CA GLN A 83 5.30 4.19 9.30
C GLN A 83 4.22 3.82 10.32
N ASN A 84 3.13 4.59 10.38
CA ASN A 84 2.11 4.42 11.42
C ASN A 84 0.90 3.60 10.96
N VAL A 85 0.69 3.43 9.64
CA VAL A 85 -0.47 2.72 9.08
C VAL A 85 -0.03 1.54 8.21
N ALA A 86 0.73 1.79 7.14
CA ALA A 86 1.08 0.73 6.18
C ALA A 86 2.02 -0.33 6.77
N MET A 87 3.12 0.10 7.39
CA MET A 87 4.13 -0.78 8.00
C MET A 87 3.50 -1.67 9.11
N PRO A 88 2.78 -1.13 10.11
CA PRO A 88 2.11 -1.94 11.12
C PRO A 88 1.09 -2.93 10.56
N ALA A 89 0.35 -2.57 9.51
CA ALA A 89 -0.61 -3.48 8.90
C ALA A 89 0.04 -4.74 8.31
N VAL A 90 1.23 -4.58 7.72
CA VAL A 90 2.02 -5.71 7.19
C VAL A 90 2.68 -6.50 8.32
N GLU A 91 3.24 -5.84 9.33
CA GLU A 91 3.84 -6.50 10.50
C GLU A 91 2.83 -7.33 11.29
N ARG A 92 1.62 -6.79 11.52
CA ARG A 92 0.51 -7.53 12.13
C ARG A 92 0.18 -8.77 11.31
N ALA A 93 0.04 -8.62 9.99
CA ALA A 93 -0.28 -9.72 9.10
C ALA A 93 0.79 -10.83 9.12
N LEU A 94 2.07 -10.46 9.16
CA LEU A 94 3.19 -11.40 9.35
C LEU A 94 3.07 -12.16 10.67
N SER A 95 2.84 -11.44 11.78
CA SER A 95 2.76 -12.05 13.11
C SER A 95 1.58 -13.02 13.26
N GLU A 96 0.48 -12.75 12.55
CA GLU A 96 -0.76 -13.52 12.59
C GLU A 96 -0.82 -14.63 11.54
N GLY A 97 0.21 -14.77 10.69
CA GLY A 97 0.25 -15.79 9.64
C GLY A 97 -0.80 -15.58 8.53
N LYS A 98 -1.15 -14.32 8.26
CA LYS A 98 -2.11 -13.92 7.23
C LYS A 98 -1.48 -13.89 5.84
N VAL A 99 -2.32 -13.98 4.81
CA VAL A 99 -1.91 -13.63 3.45
C VAL A 99 -1.75 -12.11 3.37
N ILE A 100 -0.56 -11.67 2.99
CA ILE A 100 -0.20 -10.25 3.03
C ILE A 100 -0.53 -9.63 1.67
N VAL A 101 -1.29 -8.54 1.70
CA VAL A 101 -1.56 -7.69 0.55
C VAL A 101 -0.74 -6.42 0.69
N ILE A 102 0.02 -6.10 -0.36
CA ILE A 102 0.74 -4.84 -0.51
C ILE A 102 0.46 -4.36 -1.93
N ASP A 103 -0.32 -3.29 -2.07
CA ASP A 103 -0.48 -2.63 -3.37
C ASP A 103 0.61 -1.58 -3.58
N GLU A 104 0.96 -1.37 -4.85
CA GLU A 104 1.97 -0.43 -5.33
C GLU A 104 3.31 -0.52 -4.56
N ILE A 105 4.18 -1.47 -4.92
CA ILE A 105 5.60 -1.42 -4.54
C ILE A 105 6.31 -0.48 -5.53
N ALA A 106 6.39 0.80 -5.20
CA ALA A 106 6.95 1.81 -6.08
C ALA A 106 7.88 2.78 -5.34
N ARG A 107 8.26 3.86 -6.03
CA ARG A 107 9.19 4.87 -5.49
C ARG A 107 8.67 5.60 -4.26
N MET A 108 7.36 5.64 -4.01
CA MET A 108 6.82 6.41 -2.88
C MET A 108 7.09 5.67 -1.57
N GLU A 109 6.81 4.37 -1.56
CA GLU A 109 6.88 3.47 -0.42
C GLU A 109 8.34 3.24 -0.02
N LEU A 110 9.24 3.14 -1.00
CA LEU A 110 10.69 2.98 -0.80
C LEU A 110 11.38 4.21 -0.16
N TYR A 111 10.68 5.34 0.03
CA TYR A 111 11.20 6.42 0.86
C TYR A 111 11.01 6.17 2.36
N CYS A 112 10.14 5.24 2.75
CA CYS A 112 9.94 4.82 4.12
C CYS A 112 11.09 3.90 4.54
N PRO A 113 11.90 4.27 5.54
CA PRO A 113 12.93 3.37 6.08
C PRO A 113 12.30 2.07 6.58
N GLY A 114 12.91 0.92 6.29
CA GLY A 114 12.42 -0.39 6.74
C GLY A 114 11.47 -1.08 5.75
N PHE A 115 10.95 -0.35 4.75
CA PHE A 115 9.94 -0.91 3.85
C PHE A 115 10.54 -1.93 2.88
N ASP A 116 11.76 -1.70 2.38
CA ASP A 116 12.43 -2.64 1.49
C ASP A 116 12.85 -3.93 2.18
N GLU A 117 13.24 -3.88 3.46
CA GLU A 117 13.47 -5.11 4.24
C GLU A 117 12.16 -5.85 4.55
N LEU A 118 11.06 -5.14 4.75
CA LEU A 118 9.76 -5.75 5.07
C LEU A 118 9.17 -6.55 3.90
N VAL A 119 9.45 -6.14 2.65
CA VAL A 119 8.87 -6.75 1.44
C VAL A 119 9.77 -7.80 0.77
N GLN A 120 10.94 -8.11 1.34
CA GLN A 120 11.85 -9.16 0.86
C GLN A 120 11.48 -10.54 1.40
#